data_AF-A0A2N1G760-F1
#
_entry.id   AF-A0A2N1G760-F1
#
_cell.length_a   1.000
_cell.length_b   1.000
_cell.length_c   1.000
_cell.angle_alpha   90.00
_cell.angle_beta   90.00
_cell.angle_gamma   90.00
#
_symmetry.space_group_name_H-M   'P 1'
#
loop_
_entity.id
_entity.type
_entity.pdbx_description
1 polymer ?
#
loop_
_entity_poly.entity_id
_entity_poly.type
_entity_poly.pdbx_seq_one_letter_code
_entity_poly.pdbx_strand_id
1 'polypeptide(L)' 'MIKKRHLIYIILTFSIAFSATFFMIKSNDHKECGTVIKKVIDKNGKEVATTEHVCQEKYSF' A
#
# COMPACT_ATOMS: atom_id res chain seq x y z
N MET A 1 3.52 8.25 -40.02
CA MET A 1 2.24 7.51 -40.12
C MET A 1 2.38 6.20 -39.35
N ILE A 2 1.68 6.04 -38.23
CA ILE A 2 1.76 4.83 -37.40
C ILE A 2 1.05 3.69 -38.14
N LYS A 3 1.77 2.59 -38.41
CA LYS A 3 1.17 1.42 -39.08
C LYS A 3 0.19 0.74 -38.12
N LYS A 4 -0.92 0.19 -38.63
CA LYS A 4 -1.95 -0.52 -37.85
C LYS A 4 -1.34 -1.55 -36.87
N ARG A 5 -0.31 -2.28 -37.30
CA ARG A 5 0.42 -3.23 -36.45
C ARG A 5 1.10 -2.57 -35.24
N HIS A 6 1.71 -1.40 -35.40
CA HIS A 6 2.30 -0.66 -34.28
C HIS A 6 1.23 -0.14 -33.32
N LEU A 7 0.06 0.29 -33.84
CA LEU A 7 -1.06 0.69 -33.00
C LEU A 7 -1.55 -0.48 -32.12
N ILE A 8 -1.65 -1.68 -32.68
CA ILE A 8 -2.02 -2.90 -31.93
C ILE A 8 -1.01 -3.16 -30.81
N TYR A 9 0.29 -3.09 -31.10
CA TYR A 9 1.31 -3.29 -30.07
C TYR A 9 1.25 -2.25 -28.96
N ILE A 10 1.04 -0.98 -29.30
CA ILE A 10 0.90 0.10 -28.31
C ILE A 10 -0.28 -0.18 -27.37
N ILE A 11 -1.45 -0.49 -27.93
CA ILE A 11 -2.65 -0.81 -27.14
C ILE A 11 -2.38 -2.02 -26.24
N LEU A 12 -1.80 -3.08 -26.79
CA LEU A 12 -1.50 -4.30 -26.02
C LEU A 12 -0.56 -4.00 -24.85
N THR A 13 0.53 -3.28 -25.10
CA THR A 13 1.49 -2.91 -24.03
C THR A 13 0.86 -2.01 -22.98
N PHE A 14 0.02 -1.06 -23.40
CA PHE A 14 -0.70 -0.19 -22.47
C PHE A 14 -1.68 -0.97 -21.60
N SER A 15 -2.47 -1.86 -22.20
CA SER A 15 -3.42 -2.71 -21.47
C SER A 15 -2.71 -3.59 -20.44
N ILE A 16 -1.60 -4.24 -20.80
CA ILE A 16 -0.83 -5.08 -19.87
C ILE A 16 -0.28 -4.25 -18.71
N ALA A 17 0.34 -3.11 -19.00
CA ALA A 17 0.91 -2.24 -17.96
C ALA A 17 -0.17 -1.68 -17.02
N PHE A 18 -1.29 -1.23 -17.58
CA PHE A 18 -2.43 -0.72 -16.81
C PHE A 18 -3.03 -1.79 -15.91
N SER A 19 -3.31 -2.98 -16.45
CA SER A 19 -3.88 -4.10 -15.69
C SER A 19 -2.95 -4.57 -14.57
N ALA A 20 -1.64 -4.69 -14.83
CA ALA A 20 -0.66 -5.07 -13.82
C ALA A 20 -0.60 -4.03 -12.69
N THR A 21 -0.53 -2.74 -13.03
CA THR A 21 -0.50 -1.65 -12.04
C THR A 21 -1.79 -1.62 -11.22
N PHE A 22 -2.95 -1.71 -11.88
CA PHE A 22 -4.25 -1.75 -11.21
C PHE A 22 -4.37 -2.94 -10.25
N PHE A 23 -3.94 -4.12 -10.69
CA PHE A 23 -3.93 -5.32 -9.86
C PHE A 23 -3.02 -5.14 -8.65
N MET A 24 -1.80 -4.62 -8.83
CA MET A 24 -0.88 -4.36 -7.72
C MET A 24 -1.48 -3.38 -6.71
N ILE A 25 -2.10 -2.29 -7.13
CA ILE A 25 -2.76 -1.34 -6.21
C ILE A 25 -3.92 -2.01 -5.47
N LYS A 26 -4.78 -2.77 -6.16
CA LYS A 26 -5.96 -3.39 -5.54
C LYS A 26 -5.63 -4.59 -4.66
N SER A 27 -4.62 -5.37 -5.03
CA SER A 27 -4.21 -6.57 -4.31
C SER A 27 -3.13 -6.31 -3.28
N ASN A 28 -2.56 -5.09 -3.21
CA ASN A 28 -1.75 -4.64 -2.10
C ASN A 28 -2.64 -4.17 -0.93
N ASP A 29 -3.62 -5.00 -0.54
CA ASP A 29 -4.47 -4.80 0.63
C ASP A 29 -3.85 -5.37 1.91
N HIS A 30 -2.60 -5.84 1.82
CA HIS A 30 -1.82 -6.33 2.94
C HIS A 30 -1.43 -5.15 3.84
N LYS A 31 -2.37 -4.74 4.69
CA LYS A 31 -2.11 -3.85 5.82
C LYS A 31 -1.07 -4.55 6.70
N GLU A 32 0.17 -4.09 6.65
CA GLU A 32 1.17 -4.54 7.59
C GLU A 32 0.85 -3.84 8.92
N CYS A 33 0.15 -4.57 9.78
CA CYS A 33 -0.23 -4.09 11.10
C CYS A 33 0.89 -4.42 12.09
N GLY A 34 1.57 -3.38 12.55
CA GLY A 34 2.51 -3.43 13.66
C GLY A 34 1.81 -3.12 14.98
N THR A 35 2.42 -3.58 16.08
CA THR A 35 1.99 -3.22 17.43
C THR A 35 3.09 -2.36 18.06
N VAL A 36 2.79 -1.10 18.36
CA VAL A 36 3.72 -0.17 19.02
C VAL A 36 3.32 -0.06 20.48
N ILE A 37 4.20 -0.46 21.39
CA ILE A 37 3.98 -0.33 22.83
C ILE A 37 4.64 0.97 23.31
N LYS A 38 3.82 1.97 23.64
CA LYS A 38 4.28 3.23 24.26
C LYS A 38 4.09 3.13 25.76
N LYS A 39 5.16 3.30 26.53
CA LYS A 39 5.07 3.45 27.98
C LYS A 39 4.82 4.92 28.28
N VAL A 40 3.71 5.21 28.94
CA VAL A 40 3.27 6.57 29.26
C VAL A 40 2.99 6.64 30.76
N ILE A 41 3.43 7.71 31.42
CA ILE A 41 3.10 7.96 32.83
C ILE A 41 1.72 8.61 32.86
N ASP A 42 0.76 8.02 33.56
CA ASP A 42 -0.57 8.60 33.72
C ASP A 42 -0.57 9.79 34.69
N LYS A 43 -1.72 10.47 34.75
CA LYS A 43 -1.96 11.60 35.66
C LYS A 43 -1.79 11.28 37.15
N ASN A 44 -1.74 10.01 37.53
CA ASN A 44 -1.54 9.53 38.90
C ASN A 44 -0.09 9.09 39.16
N GLY A 45 0.83 9.34 38.20
CA GLY A 45 2.24 8.96 38.32
C GLY A 45 2.51 7.47 38.10
N LYS A 46 1.53 6.71 37.60
CA LYS A 46 1.68 5.29 37.34
C LYS A 46 2.19 5.05 35.92
N GLU A 47 3.15 4.14 35.76
CA GLU A 47 3.63 3.71 34.45
C GLU A 47 2.55 2.82 33.80
N VAL A 48 2.05 3.23 32.64
CA VAL A 48 1.02 2.53 31.87
C VAL A 48 1.54 2.23 30.48
N ALA A 49 1.39 0.99 30.02
CA ALA A 49 1.69 0.65 28.63
C ALA A 49 0.46 0.88 27.76
N THR A 50 0.55 1.80 26.81
CA THR A 50 -0.43 1.99 25.74
C THR A 50 0.02 1.18 24.54
N THR A 51 -0.75 0.16 24.19
CA THR A 51 -0.54 -0.65 22.99
C THR A 51 -1.31 -0.02 21.84
N GLU A 52 -0.60 0.53 20.87
CA GLU A 52 -1.17 1.13 19.66
C GLU A 52 -1.02 0.14 18.50
N HIS A 53 -2.15 -0.26 17.91
CA HIS A 53 -2.17 -1.04 16.68
C HIS A 53 -2.05 -0.09 15.49
N VAL A 54 -0.89 -0.08 14.86
CA VAL A 54 -0.60 0.78 13.71
C VAL A 54 -0.63 -0.07 12.45
N CYS A 55 -1.69 0.07 11.66
CA CYS A 55 -1.77 -0.55 10.34
C CYS A 55 -1.34 0.46 9.28
N GLN A 56 -0.21 0.20 8.63
CA GLN A 56 0.26 1.01 7.50
C GLN A 56 0.17 0.19 6.22
N GLU A 57 -0.17 0.85 5.11
CA GLU A 57 0.00 0.28 3.79
C GLU A 57 1.50 0.25 3.49
N LYS A 58 2.07 -0.94 3.25
CA LYS A 58 3.52 -1.14 3.06
C LYS A 58 4.09 -0.30 1.93
N TYR A 59 3.27 0.04 0.94
CA TYR A 59 3.65 0.83 -0.21
C TYR A 59 2.63 1.96 -0.41
N SER A 60 3.01 3.18 0.00
CA SER A 60 2.39 4.41 -0.50
C SER A 60 3.12 4.77 -1.80
N PHE A 61 2.57 4.37 -2.94
CA PHE A 61 3.05 4.85 -4.24
C PHE A 61 2.58 6.28 -4.50
#